data_AF-A0A6P2VJR2-F1
#
_entry.id   AF-A0A6P2VJR2-F1
#
_cell.length_a   1.000
_cell.length_b   1.000
_cell.length_c   1.000
_cell.angle_alpha   90.00
_cell.angle_beta   90.00
_cell.angle_gamma   90.00
#
_symmetry.space_group_name_H-M   'P 1'
#
loop_
_entity.id
_entity.type
_entity.pdbx_description
1 polymer ?
#
loop_
_entity_poly.entity_id
_entity_poly.type
_entity_poly.pdbx_seq_one_letter_code
_entity_poly.pdbx_strand_id
1 'polypeptide(L)'
;MNKYAIAGAIISGAMLVACGNGKDNAGDGGSAPIGIAEPCGSSSVKSGKSFSITGQGIPILMAPNAEAEKLVNEKASQIMHSTEYMTVDNSTTVTEECTKGDWSRIYVTSPEWLRETHIGWIPTSSLRKPQADAAGRRIFTEADFIFDDVTRPYKTTIIEGVNRIYRENDRCHDIRPDSAYISGSKGTKEEPVFYVTCGAGAAAFNVFFSRTDISGDKKLVAPSNIGHTEAVSQCQEYVRSHATHASTVNFSHVADLRVTDHPNGNTRVTSTFTAKNGYNLELKYNISCLLNSSGLIEANISEAQ
;
A
#
# COMPACT_ATOMS: atom_id res chain seq x y z
N MET A 1 -20.59 12.68 -12.16
CA MET A 1 -19.46 12.11 -12.93
C MET A 1 -18.18 12.65 -12.33
N ASN A 2 -17.56 11.95 -11.39
CA ASN A 2 -16.26 12.33 -10.85
C ASN A 2 -15.38 11.09 -10.87
N LYS A 3 -14.39 11.10 -11.76
CA LYS A 3 -13.44 10.00 -11.96
C LYS A 3 -12.14 10.40 -11.25
N TYR A 4 -11.89 9.83 -10.08
CA TYR A 4 -10.54 9.80 -9.51
C TYR A 4 -9.98 8.41 -9.81
N ALA A 5 -9.19 8.33 -10.87
CA ALA A 5 -8.45 7.14 -11.24
C ALA A 5 -7.14 7.11 -10.43
N ILE A 6 -7.00 6.13 -9.55
CA ILE A 6 -5.75 5.83 -8.86
C ILE A 6 -4.86 5.10 -9.87
N ALA A 7 -3.94 5.82 -10.52
CA ALA A 7 -2.94 5.23 -11.39
C ALA A 7 -1.74 4.76 -10.54
N GLY A 8 -1.67 3.46 -10.29
CA GLY A 8 -0.45 2.80 -9.84
C GLY A 8 0.51 2.67 -11.01
N ALA A 9 1.66 3.35 -10.96
CA ALA A 9 2.71 3.22 -11.97
C ALA A 9 3.89 2.41 -11.40
N ILE A 10 4.01 1.18 -11.87
CA ILE A 10 5.25 0.39 -11.88
C ILE A 10 6.04 0.86 -13.08
N ILE A 11 7.27 1.37 -12.91
CA ILE A 11 8.21 1.51 -14.05
C ILE A 11 9.61 1.08 -13.63
N SER A 12 10.01 0.00 -14.30
CA SER A 12 11.32 -0.62 -14.42
C SER A 12 12.36 0.33 -15.02
N GLY A 13 13.60 0.21 -14.57
CA GLY A 13 14.70 1.04 -15.05
C GLY A 13 15.14 0.75 -16.50
N ALA A 14 15.72 1.78 -17.12
CA ALA A 14 16.78 1.66 -18.10
C ALA A 14 17.60 2.97 -18.08
N MET A 15 18.92 2.82 -17.93
CA MET A 15 19.90 3.90 -18.04
C MET A 15 20.21 4.24 -19.52
N LEU A 16 20.84 5.41 -19.71
CA LEU A 16 22.06 5.70 -20.50
C LEU A 16 21.99 6.68 -21.71
N VAL A 17 22.85 7.71 -21.55
CA VAL A 17 23.68 8.50 -22.52
C VAL A 17 23.18 9.83 -23.09
N ALA A 18 24.15 10.76 -23.07
CA ALA A 18 24.15 12.20 -23.23
C ALA A 18 24.55 12.73 -24.64
N CYS A 19 24.76 14.06 -24.69
CA CYS A 19 25.28 14.97 -25.74
C CYS A 19 24.19 15.59 -26.63
N GLY A 20 24.10 16.91 -26.91
CA GLY A 20 24.88 18.10 -26.57
C GLY A 20 24.57 19.26 -27.57
N ASN A 21 24.66 20.51 -27.08
CA ASN A 21 24.77 21.83 -27.75
C ASN A 21 23.59 22.54 -28.44
N GLY A 22 23.29 23.77 -27.96
CA GLY A 22 22.97 24.91 -28.85
C GLY A 22 22.08 26.07 -28.33
N LYS A 23 22.73 27.14 -27.85
CA LYS A 23 22.38 28.59 -27.94
C LYS A 23 21.35 29.25 -26.98
N ASP A 24 21.95 30.02 -26.06
CA ASP A 24 21.61 31.29 -25.42
C ASP A 24 20.36 32.07 -25.89
N ASN A 25 19.51 32.44 -24.93
CA ASN A 25 18.99 33.79 -24.77
C ASN A 25 18.66 34.05 -23.30
N ALA A 26 19.30 35.07 -22.74
CA ALA A 26 19.09 35.55 -21.39
C ALA A 26 17.75 36.29 -21.29
N GLY A 27 16.90 35.84 -20.38
CA GLY A 27 15.72 36.54 -19.89
C GLY A 27 15.62 36.26 -18.40
N ASP A 28 16.05 37.22 -17.60
CA ASP A 28 16.08 37.17 -16.15
C ASP A 28 14.66 37.09 -15.58
N GLY A 29 14.43 36.04 -14.81
CA GLY A 29 13.17 35.66 -14.19
C GLY A 29 13.51 34.57 -13.20
N GLY A 30 14.12 35.00 -12.09
CA GLY A 30 14.83 34.18 -11.12
C GLY A 30 14.20 32.81 -10.87
N SER A 31 14.93 31.76 -11.24
CA SER A 31 14.73 30.43 -10.72
C SER A 31 14.94 30.49 -9.20
N ALA A 32 13.86 30.33 -8.43
CA ALA A 32 13.93 30.10 -7.00
C ALA A 32 14.90 28.94 -6.71
N PRO A 33 15.69 29.00 -5.62
CA PRO A 33 16.56 27.89 -5.26
C PRO A 33 15.70 26.63 -5.05
N ILE A 34 16.11 25.53 -5.67
CA ILE A 34 15.46 24.21 -5.60
C ILE A 34 15.31 23.83 -4.12
N GLY A 35 14.05 23.74 -3.70
CA GLY A 35 13.59 24.05 -2.34
C GLY A 35 14.02 23.04 -1.28
N ILE A 36 14.94 23.46 -0.41
CA ILE A 36 15.20 22.80 0.87
C ILE A 36 14.57 23.68 1.95
N ALA A 37 13.69 23.12 2.77
CA ALA A 37 13.10 23.87 3.88
C ALA A 37 14.18 24.36 4.86
N GLU A 38 13.98 25.57 5.38
CA GLU A 38 14.81 26.18 6.43
C GLU A 38 15.05 25.15 7.55
N PRO A 39 16.30 24.85 7.91
CA PRO A 39 16.58 23.92 8.98
C PRO A 39 16.18 24.50 10.34
N CYS A 40 16.19 23.67 11.38
CA CYS A 40 16.01 24.14 12.75
C CYS A 40 17.12 25.16 13.12
N GLY A 41 16.72 26.40 13.39
CA GLY A 41 17.64 27.47 13.77
C GLY A 41 17.96 27.50 15.26
N SER A 42 18.86 28.40 15.67
CA SER A 42 19.23 28.60 17.09
C SER A 42 18.07 29.10 17.95
N SER A 43 17.06 29.76 17.35
CA SER A 43 15.85 30.20 18.02
C SER A 43 14.76 29.12 18.12
N SER A 44 15.00 27.93 17.56
CA SER A 44 14.02 26.83 17.56
C SER A 44 14.19 25.95 18.80
N VAL A 45 13.07 25.38 19.28
CA VAL A 45 13.10 24.41 20.36
C VAL A 45 13.20 23.02 19.75
N LYS A 46 14.29 22.29 20.04
CA LYS A 46 14.48 20.91 19.56
C LYS A 46 13.41 19.98 20.15
N SER A 47 12.97 19.04 19.32
CA SER A 47 12.02 17.99 19.68
C SER A 47 12.63 16.63 19.35
N GLY A 48 11.90 15.75 18.68
CA GLY A 48 12.19 14.34 18.46
C GLY A 48 10.97 13.45 18.73
N LYS A 49 9.80 14.07 18.94
CA LYS A 49 8.55 13.38 19.23
C LYS A 49 7.86 12.96 17.95
N SER A 50 7.21 11.80 18.00
CA SER A 50 6.37 11.29 16.92
C SER A 50 4.94 11.82 17.05
N PHE A 51 4.35 12.20 15.93
CA PHE A 51 3.00 12.75 15.83
C PHE A 51 2.22 12.12 14.67
N SER A 52 0.90 12.03 14.85
CA SER A 52 -0.04 11.84 13.74
C SER A 52 -0.48 13.20 13.21
N ILE A 53 -0.91 13.24 11.96
CA ILE A 53 -1.45 14.45 11.34
C ILE A 53 -2.96 14.51 11.50
N THR A 54 -3.49 15.72 11.72
CA THR A 54 -4.92 16.04 11.66
C THR A 54 -5.19 16.91 10.45
N GLY A 55 -6.10 16.47 9.58
CA GLY A 55 -6.46 17.17 8.36
C GLY A 55 -5.98 16.46 7.08
N GLN A 56 -6.20 17.11 5.94
CA GLN A 56 -5.86 16.59 4.61
C GLN A 56 -5.16 17.66 3.79
N GLY A 57 -4.20 17.24 2.95
CA GLY A 57 -3.53 18.12 1.99
C GLY A 57 -2.78 19.29 2.63
N ILE A 58 -2.23 19.09 3.83
CA ILE A 58 -1.51 20.13 4.57
C ILE A 58 -0.18 20.39 3.83
N PRO A 59 0.05 21.59 3.29
CA PRO A 59 1.25 21.86 2.51
C PRO A 59 2.48 21.87 3.40
N ILE A 60 3.58 21.30 2.89
CA ILE A 60 4.89 21.44 3.53
C ILE A 60 5.53 22.74 3.00
N LEU A 61 5.91 23.62 3.92
CA LEU A 61 6.42 24.95 3.60
C LEU A 61 7.94 25.03 3.76
N MET A 62 8.55 25.95 2.99
CA MET A 62 9.98 26.21 3.07
C MET A 62 10.40 26.89 4.38
N ALA A 63 9.51 27.65 5.02
CA ALA A 63 9.82 28.45 6.21
C ALA A 63 8.64 28.45 7.20
N PRO A 64 8.88 28.76 8.50
CA PRO A 64 7.86 28.74 9.55
C PRO A 64 7.02 30.02 9.56
N ASN A 65 6.28 30.28 8.48
CA ASN A 65 5.30 31.37 8.36
C ASN A 65 4.27 31.05 7.27
N ALA A 66 3.12 31.72 7.30
CA ALA A 66 1.98 31.38 6.45
C ALA A 66 2.18 31.79 4.99
N GLU A 67 3.04 32.78 4.75
CA GLU A 67 3.37 33.34 3.44
C GLU A 67 4.52 32.60 2.75
N ALA A 68 5.13 31.62 3.44
CA ALA A 68 6.23 30.85 2.91
C ALA A 68 5.81 30.03 1.69
N GLU A 69 6.73 29.90 0.74
CA GLU A 69 6.51 29.07 -0.44
C GLU A 69 6.28 27.61 -0.04
N LYS A 70 5.40 26.95 -0.80
CA LYS A 70 5.14 25.51 -0.68
C LYS A 70 6.23 24.73 -1.39
N LEU A 71 6.70 23.65 -0.80
CA LEU A 71 7.65 22.76 -1.45
C LEU A 71 6.98 22.02 -2.61
N VAL A 72 7.64 22.03 -3.77
CA VAL A 72 7.18 21.35 -4.98
C VAL A 72 7.56 19.87 -4.92
N ASN A 73 6.60 18.99 -5.22
CA ASN A 73 6.86 17.58 -5.46
C ASN A 73 7.30 17.41 -6.91
N GLU A 74 8.61 17.52 -7.17
CA GLU A 74 9.16 17.49 -8.53
C GLU A 74 8.79 16.21 -9.29
N LYS A 75 8.89 15.06 -8.61
CA LYS A 75 8.58 13.76 -9.21
C LYS A 75 7.12 13.65 -9.60
N ALA A 76 6.21 14.06 -8.71
CA ALA A 76 4.78 14.07 -9.04
C ALA A 76 4.49 15.09 -10.15
N SER A 77 5.12 16.27 -10.10
CA SER A 77 4.91 17.32 -11.10
C SER A 77 5.32 16.88 -12.51
N GLN A 78 6.45 16.18 -12.61
CA GLN A 78 6.94 15.61 -13.87
C GLN A 78 5.98 14.56 -14.44
N ILE A 79 5.43 13.70 -13.59
CA ILE A 79 4.50 12.63 -14.00
C ILE A 79 3.14 13.21 -14.39
N MET A 80 2.65 14.20 -13.64
CA MET A 80 1.31 14.76 -13.82
C MET A 80 1.26 15.88 -14.88
N HIS A 81 2.41 16.39 -15.29
CA HIS A 81 2.53 17.56 -16.18
C HIS A 81 1.83 18.82 -15.61
N SER A 82 1.77 18.94 -14.28
CA SER A 82 1.22 20.07 -13.51
C SER A 82 2.09 20.32 -12.28
N THR A 83 2.08 21.53 -11.73
CA THR A 83 2.80 21.82 -10.47
C THR A 83 2.09 21.15 -9.31
N GLU A 84 2.69 20.09 -8.77
CA GLU A 84 2.24 19.37 -7.59
C GLU A 84 3.06 19.79 -6.37
N TYR A 85 2.40 19.99 -5.24
CA TYR A 85 3.06 20.38 -3.99
C TYR A 85 3.19 19.19 -3.04
N MET A 86 4.25 19.16 -2.24
CA MET A 86 4.39 18.21 -1.14
C MET A 86 3.34 18.53 -0.08
N THR A 87 2.60 17.51 0.34
CA THR A 87 1.58 17.63 1.38
C THR A 87 1.64 16.45 2.34
N VAL A 88 1.15 16.66 3.55
CA VAL A 88 0.88 15.59 4.53
C VAL A 88 -0.60 15.56 4.88
N ASP A 89 -1.07 14.39 5.27
CA ASP A 89 -2.45 14.17 5.71
C ASP A 89 -2.50 13.12 6.82
N ASN A 90 -3.70 12.82 7.29
CA ASN A 90 -3.96 11.86 8.36
C ASN A 90 -3.50 10.42 8.12
N SER A 91 -3.10 10.06 6.89
CA SER A 91 -2.46 8.77 6.60
C SER A 91 -0.99 8.74 7.02
N THR A 92 -0.39 9.89 7.31
CA THR A 92 1.04 10.01 7.61
C THR A 92 1.35 10.03 9.12
N THR A 93 2.50 9.47 9.48
CA THR A 93 3.14 9.65 10.78
C THR A 93 4.42 10.45 10.56
N VAL A 94 4.69 11.42 11.44
CA VAL A 94 5.82 12.34 11.31
C VAL A 94 6.63 12.38 12.59
N THR A 95 7.91 12.73 12.48
CA THR A 95 8.71 13.17 13.63
C THR A 95 8.89 14.67 13.56
N GLU A 96 8.61 15.36 14.66
CA GLU A 96 8.91 16.78 14.82
C GLU A 96 10.36 16.95 15.22
N GLU A 97 11.16 17.64 14.39
CA GLU A 97 12.55 17.93 14.69
C GLU A 97 12.69 19.14 15.61
N CYS A 98 11.88 20.17 15.37
CA CYS A 98 11.84 21.36 16.22
C CYS A 98 10.57 22.19 16.01
N THR A 99 10.33 23.12 16.93
CA THR A 99 9.29 24.14 16.80
C THR A 99 9.87 25.56 16.73
N LYS A 100 9.17 26.45 16.05
CA LYS A 100 9.44 27.90 15.99
C LYS A 100 8.10 28.64 15.95
N GLY A 101 7.66 29.13 17.11
CA GLY A 101 6.31 29.68 17.26
C GLY A 101 5.23 28.62 17.01
N ASP A 102 4.26 28.94 16.17
CA ASP A 102 3.14 28.06 15.80
C ASP A 102 3.45 27.07 14.67
N TRP A 103 4.74 26.86 14.39
CA TRP A 103 5.22 26.01 13.30
C TRP A 103 6.10 24.89 13.83
N SER A 104 5.91 23.70 13.27
CA SER A 104 6.71 22.51 13.52
C SER A 104 7.44 22.12 12.24
N ARG A 105 8.75 21.93 12.35
CA ARG A 105 9.53 21.30 11.29
C ARG A 105 9.46 19.80 11.46
N ILE A 106 9.02 19.10 10.42
CA ILE A 106 8.78 17.67 10.44
C ILE A 106 9.54 16.97 9.32
N TYR A 107 9.70 15.66 9.49
CA TYR A 107 9.88 14.72 8.40
C TYR A 107 8.90 13.56 8.56
N VAL A 108 8.41 13.04 7.44
CA VAL A 108 7.53 11.86 7.44
C VAL A 108 8.32 10.62 7.85
N THR A 109 7.78 9.80 8.74
CA THR A 109 8.36 8.49 9.12
C THR A 109 7.56 7.32 8.57
N SER A 110 6.25 7.49 8.39
CA SER A 110 5.41 6.54 7.68
C SER A 110 4.43 7.29 6.77
N PRO A 111 4.27 6.87 5.50
CA PRO A 111 4.96 5.75 4.88
C PRO A 111 6.44 6.04 4.54
N GLU A 112 7.26 5.00 4.48
CA GLU A 112 8.73 5.14 4.38
C GLU A 112 9.20 5.83 3.10
N TRP A 113 8.48 5.67 1.98
CA TRP A 113 8.86 6.24 0.69
C TRP A 113 8.76 7.77 0.64
N LEU A 114 8.12 8.40 1.64
CA LEU A 114 8.07 9.86 1.79
C LEU A 114 9.19 10.39 2.69
N ARG A 115 9.88 9.53 3.44
CA ARG A 115 10.79 9.93 4.53
C ARG A 115 11.91 10.87 4.11
N GLU A 116 12.47 10.64 2.93
CA GLU A 116 13.62 11.40 2.44
C GLU A 116 13.23 12.69 1.70
N THR A 117 11.94 12.85 1.37
CA THR A 117 11.46 13.95 0.53
C THR A 117 10.54 14.91 1.28
N HIS A 118 9.66 14.40 2.14
CA HIS A 118 8.65 15.18 2.83
C HIS A 118 9.22 15.72 4.14
N ILE A 119 10.06 16.75 4.01
CA ILE A 119 10.77 17.43 5.10
C ILE A 119 10.52 18.94 5.00
N GLY A 120 9.97 19.54 6.05
CA GLY A 120 9.78 20.99 6.10
C GLY A 120 8.80 21.45 7.17
N TRP A 121 8.27 22.65 7.03
CA TRP A 121 7.46 23.30 8.06
C TRP A 121 5.97 23.11 7.82
N ILE A 122 5.23 22.79 8.89
CA ILE A 122 3.77 22.74 8.91
C ILE A 122 3.23 23.47 10.16
N PRO A 123 1.96 23.89 10.18
CA PRO A 123 1.35 24.43 11.39
C PRO A 123 1.37 23.39 12.52
N THR A 124 1.80 23.77 13.73
CA THR A 124 1.82 22.89 14.89
C THR A 124 0.41 22.37 15.23
N SER A 125 -0.63 23.14 14.92
CA SER A 125 -2.03 22.75 15.09
C SER A 125 -2.45 21.55 14.23
N SER A 126 -1.70 21.23 13.18
CA SER A 126 -1.89 20.03 12.37
C SER A 126 -1.34 18.76 13.03
N LEU A 127 -0.55 18.88 14.11
CA LEU A 127 0.01 17.76 14.84
C LEU A 127 -0.91 17.29 15.96
N ARG A 128 -1.00 15.98 16.10
CA ARG A 128 -1.75 15.32 17.18
C ARG A 128 -0.93 14.19 17.78
N LYS A 129 -0.95 14.08 19.11
CA LYS A 129 -0.29 12.98 19.80
C LYS A 129 -0.93 11.65 19.38
N PRO A 130 -0.12 10.64 18.98
CA PRO A 130 -0.64 9.30 18.74
C PRO A 130 -1.31 8.78 20.00
N GLN A 131 -2.45 8.12 19.84
CA GLN A 131 -3.13 7.46 20.94
C GLN A 131 -2.65 6.03 21.07
N ALA A 132 -2.61 5.52 22.30
CA ALA A 132 -2.22 4.15 22.60
C ALA A 132 -3.13 3.54 23.68
N ASP A 133 -3.30 2.22 23.62
CA ASP A 133 -4.01 1.46 24.65
C ASP A 133 -3.14 1.26 25.90
N ALA A 134 -3.71 0.63 26.93
CA ALA A 134 -3.00 0.35 28.18
C ALA A 134 -1.77 -0.56 27.99
N ALA A 135 -1.69 -1.29 26.87
CA ALA A 135 -0.55 -2.13 26.50
C ALA A 135 0.47 -1.38 25.60
N GLY A 136 0.26 -0.08 25.35
CA GLY A 136 1.14 0.74 24.51
C GLY A 136 0.95 0.56 23.00
N ARG A 137 -0.07 -0.18 22.57
CA ARG A 137 -0.37 -0.35 21.13
C ARG A 137 -1.13 0.85 20.60
N ARG A 138 -0.81 1.29 19.37
CA ARG A 138 -1.51 2.40 18.71
C ARG A 138 -3.03 2.15 18.69
N ILE A 139 -3.78 3.20 19.01
CA ILE A 139 -5.22 3.29 18.81
C ILE A 139 -5.49 4.25 17.67
N PHE A 140 -6.23 3.78 16.68
CA PHE A 140 -6.77 4.61 15.61
C PHE A 140 -8.09 5.22 16.05
N THR A 141 -8.25 6.50 15.78
CA THR A 141 -9.43 7.30 16.12
C THR A 141 -10.05 7.84 14.85
N GLU A 142 -11.23 8.45 14.93
CA GLU A 142 -11.91 9.02 13.76
C GLU A 142 -11.02 9.90 12.87
N ALA A 143 -10.11 10.69 13.45
CA ALA A 143 -9.26 11.58 12.66
C ALA A 143 -8.18 10.85 11.84
N ASP A 144 -7.91 9.56 12.10
CA ASP A 144 -7.00 8.74 11.30
C ASP A 144 -7.66 8.25 9.99
N PHE A 145 -8.98 8.41 9.83
CA PHE A 145 -9.74 7.87 8.71
C PHE A 145 -10.24 8.97 7.78
N ILE A 146 -10.59 8.57 6.55
CA ILE A 146 -11.27 9.41 5.57
C ILE A 146 -12.68 8.85 5.38
N PHE A 147 -13.69 9.61 5.81
CA PHE A 147 -15.10 9.19 5.72
C PHE A 147 -15.88 10.03 4.71
N ASP A 148 -16.25 9.42 3.60
CA ASP A 148 -17.19 9.97 2.63
C ASP A 148 -18.65 9.68 3.00
N ASP A 149 -19.59 10.08 2.15
CA ASP A 149 -21.02 9.88 2.40
C ASP A 149 -21.41 8.40 2.50
N VAL A 150 -20.65 7.51 1.86
CA VAL A 150 -20.90 6.07 1.82
C VAL A 150 -20.47 5.40 3.12
N THR A 151 -19.30 5.77 3.63
CA THR A 151 -18.68 5.16 4.82
C THR A 151 -19.07 5.86 6.13
N ARG A 152 -19.49 7.13 6.09
CA ARG A 152 -19.90 7.92 7.27
C ARG A 152 -20.95 7.24 8.16
N PRO A 153 -21.97 6.52 7.64
CA PRO A 153 -22.92 5.78 8.48
C PRO A 153 -22.28 4.64 9.28
N TYR A 154 -21.09 4.17 8.88
CA TYR A 154 -20.42 2.99 9.43
C TYR A 154 -19.15 3.30 10.23
N LYS A 155 -18.91 4.58 10.57
CA LYS A 155 -17.70 5.06 11.28
C LYS A 155 -17.29 4.18 12.45
N THR A 156 -18.20 3.94 13.39
CA THR A 156 -17.93 3.15 14.59
C THR A 156 -17.46 1.73 14.24
N THR A 157 -18.19 1.05 13.36
CA THR A 157 -17.85 -0.30 12.89
C THR A 157 -16.46 -0.33 12.23
N ILE A 158 -16.16 0.64 11.36
CA ILE A 158 -14.87 0.71 10.67
C ILE A 158 -13.73 0.94 11.67
N ILE A 159 -13.87 1.91 12.57
CA ILE A 159 -12.85 2.24 13.58
C ILE A 159 -12.61 1.05 14.51
N GLU A 160 -13.65 0.40 14.99
CA GLU A 160 -13.55 -0.77 15.86
C GLU A 160 -12.89 -1.96 15.15
N GLY A 161 -13.30 -2.23 13.90
CA GLY A 161 -12.73 -3.30 13.09
C GLY A 161 -11.25 -3.10 12.80
N VAL A 162 -10.85 -1.90 12.37
CA VAL A 162 -9.43 -1.58 12.10
C VAL A 162 -8.58 -1.70 13.35
N ASN A 163 -9.04 -1.17 14.50
CA ASN A 163 -8.32 -1.34 15.76
C ASN A 163 -8.24 -2.81 16.20
N ARG A 164 -9.29 -3.60 15.96
CA ARG A 164 -9.29 -5.04 16.29
C ARG A 164 -8.31 -5.80 15.41
N ILE A 165 -8.31 -5.55 14.10
CA ILE A 165 -7.34 -6.12 13.15
C ILE A 165 -5.92 -5.79 13.58
N TYR A 166 -5.63 -4.52 13.88
CA TYR A 166 -4.29 -4.12 14.30
C TYR A 166 -3.79 -4.84 15.56
N ARG A 167 -4.70 -5.21 16.47
CA ARG A 167 -4.37 -5.95 17.69
C ARG A 167 -4.24 -7.47 17.48
N GLU A 168 -5.00 -8.03 16.56
CA GLU A 168 -5.20 -9.49 16.44
C GLU A 168 -4.50 -10.11 15.22
N ASN A 169 -4.21 -9.31 14.19
CA ASN A 169 -3.61 -9.76 12.94
C ASN A 169 -2.11 -9.46 12.93
N ASP A 170 -1.31 -10.49 13.18
CA ASP A 170 0.16 -10.43 13.20
C ASP A 170 0.80 -10.08 11.85
N ARG A 171 0.06 -10.20 10.74
CA ARG A 171 0.53 -9.76 9.42
C ARG A 171 0.17 -8.30 9.09
N CYS A 172 -0.59 -7.62 9.95
CA CYS A 172 -1.09 -6.26 9.72
C CYS A 172 -0.47 -5.21 10.65
N HIS A 173 0.86 -5.23 10.77
CA HIS A 173 1.59 -4.23 11.57
C HIS A 173 1.63 -2.83 10.92
N ASP A 174 1.54 -2.78 9.59
CA ASP A 174 1.47 -1.54 8.81
C ASP A 174 0.06 -1.38 8.24
N ILE A 175 -0.89 -1.00 9.10
CA ILE A 175 -2.29 -0.83 8.71
C ILE A 175 -2.52 0.59 8.17
N ARG A 176 -3.34 0.70 7.13
CA ARG A 176 -3.65 1.97 6.44
C ARG A 176 -5.12 2.38 6.64
N PRO A 177 -5.46 3.13 7.70
CA PRO A 177 -6.85 3.52 7.97
C PRO A 177 -7.48 4.36 6.86
N ASP A 178 -6.68 5.09 6.08
CA ASP A 178 -7.10 5.85 4.90
C ASP A 178 -7.72 4.96 3.79
N SER A 179 -7.36 3.68 3.77
CA SER A 179 -7.89 2.71 2.81
C SER A 179 -9.17 2.02 3.26
N ALA A 180 -9.65 2.29 4.48
CA ALA A 180 -10.77 1.56 5.05
C ALA A 180 -12.08 1.89 4.34
N TYR A 181 -12.73 0.89 3.75
CA TYR A 181 -13.91 1.13 2.90
C TYR A 181 -14.85 -0.08 2.82
N ILE A 182 -16.03 0.12 2.23
CA ILE A 182 -17.01 -0.97 1.99
C ILE A 182 -16.52 -1.84 0.82
N SER A 183 -16.53 -3.16 1.00
CA SER A 183 -16.19 -4.12 -0.04
C SER A 183 -17.31 -4.24 -1.08
N GLY A 184 -16.99 -3.93 -2.34
CA GLY A 184 -17.95 -4.11 -3.45
C GLY A 184 -18.18 -5.57 -3.86
N SER A 185 -17.33 -6.50 -3.41
CA SER A 185 -17.35 -7.91 -3.82
C SER A 185 -17.68 -8.88 -2.68
N LYS A 186 -17.99 -8.38 -1.47
CA LYS A 186 -18.29 -9.19 -0.28
C LYS A 186 -19.38 -8.52 0.55
N GLY A 187 -20.17 -9.33 1.25
CA GLY A 187 -21.26 -8.85 2.11
C GLY A 187 -22.55 -8.59 1.34
N THR A 188 -23.56 -8.10 2.06
CA THR A 188 -24.84 -7.65 1.51
C THR A 188 -25.12 -6.21 1.95
N LYS A 189 -26.25 -5.65 1.54
CA LYS A 189 -26.66 -4.32 2.00
C LYS A 189 -26.99 -4.30 3.50
N GLU A 190 -27.54 -5.40 4.00
CA GLU A 190 -27.94 -5.60 5.39
C GLU A 190 -26.75 -5.92 6.29
N GLU A 191 -25.79 -6.70 5.78
CA GLU A 191 -24.53 -7.01 6.46
C GLU A 191 -23.35 -6.66 5.52
N PRO A 192 -22.98 -5.37 5.44
CA PRO A 192 -21.86 -4.94 4.64
C PRO A 192 -20.54 -5.50 5.21
N VAL A 193 -19.67 -5.91 4.30
CA VAL A 193 -18.29 -6.25 4.63
C VAL A 193 -17.41 -5.05 4.31
N PHE A 194 -16.53 -4.72 5.22
CA PHE A 194 -15.53 -3.68 5.09
C PHE A 194 -14.17 -4.32 4.82
N TYR A 195 -13.23 -3.51 4.36
CA TYR A 195 -11.83 -3.89 4.30
C TYR A 195 -10.94 -2.76 4.79
N VAL A 196 -9.71 -3.12 5.16
CA VAL A 196 -8.60 -2.20 5.37
C VAL A 196 -7.35 -2.82 4.74
N THR A 197 -6.50 -1.99 4.17
CA THR A 197 -5.23 -2.43 3.58
C THR A 197 -4.15 -2.51 4.66
N CYS A 198 -3.40 -3.59 4.62
CA CYS A 198 -2.21 -3.85 5.42
C CYS A 198 -0.99 -3.92 4.49
N GLY A 199 0.11 -3.30 4.88
CA GLY A 199 1.36 -3.26 4.13
C GLY A 199 1.36 -2.29 2.95
N ALA A 200 2.44 -2.38 2.17
CA ALA A 200 2.70 -1.51 1.03
C ALA A 200 3.26 -2.29 -0.17
N GLY A 201 3.21 -1.65 -1.34
CA GLY A 201 3.74 -2.20 -2.59
C GLY A 201 3.13 -3.56 -2.94
N ALA A 202 3.95 -4.48 -3.44
CA ALA A 202 3.51 -5.81 -3.87
C ALA A 202 3.09 -6.74 -2.71
N ALA A 203 3.43 -6.37 -1.47
CA ALA A 203 3.07 -7.12 -0.26
C ALA A 203 1.75 -6.62 0.37
N ALA A 204 1.16 -5.54 -0.15
CA ALA A 204 -0.08 -5.00 0.37
C ALA A 204 -1.23 -6.01 0.20
N PHE A 205 -2.09 -6.10 1.22
CA PHE A 205 -3.24 -6.99 1.20
C PHE A 205 -4.41 -6.43 2.00
N ASN A 206 -5.62 -6.82 1.63
CA ASN A 206 -6.84 -6.42 2.33
C ASN A 206 -7.21 -7.44 3.39
N VAL A 207 -7.51 -6.94 4.59
CA VAL A 207 -8.19 -7.71 5.64
C VAL A 207 -9.66 -7.29 5.65
N PHE A 208 -10.55 -8.27 5.56
CA PHE A 208 -11.99 -8.06 5.49
C PHE A 208 -12.65 -8.35 6.83
N PHE A 209 -13.69 -7.59 7.17
CA PHE A 209 -14.43 -7.74 8.41
C PHE A 209 -15.87 -7.23 8.25
N SER A 210 -16.80 -7.79 9.01
CA SER A 210 -18.17 -7.27 9.14
C SER A 210 -18.49 -6.84 10.57
N ARG A 211 -19.68 -6.26 10.78
CA ARG A 211 -20.17 -5.94 12.13
C ARG A 211 -20.23 -7.19 13.00
N THR A 212 -20.72 -8.30 12.44
CA THR A 212 -20.80 -9.59 13.14
C THR A 212 -19.42 -10.10 13.57
N ASP A 213 -18.40 -9.97 12.71
CA ASP A 213 -17.03 -10.35 13.08
C ASP A 213 -16.53 -9.51 14.27
N ILE A 214 -16.85 -8.21 14.31
CA ILE A 214 -16.44 -7.29 15.40
C ILE A 214 -17.18 -7.60 16.71
N SER A 215 -18.47 -7.91 16.67
CA SER A 215 -19.25 -8.19 17.87
C SER A 215 -19.09 -9.62 18.41
N GLY A 216 -18.57 -10.54 17.60
CA GLY A 216 -18.39 -11.94 17.96
C GLY A 216 -17.03 -12.28 18.54
N ASP A 217 -16.90 -13.52 19.01
CA ASP A 217 -15.66 -14.06 19.60
C ASP A 217 -14.61 -14.48 18.57
N LYS A 218 -14.98 -14.51 17.29
CA LYS A 218 -14.08 -14.87 16.19
C LYS A 218 -12.95 -13.84 16.09
N LYS A 219 -11.72 -14.30 16.22
CA LYS A 219 -10.53 -13.44 16.04
C LYS A 219 -10.33 -13.07 14.58
N LEU A 220 -9.89 -11.83 14.33
CA LEU A 220 -9.51 -11.31 13.01
C LEU A 220 -8.03 -11.60 12.69
N VAL A 221 -7.61 -12.84 12.94
CA VAL A 221 -6.22 -13.30 12.72
C VAL A 221 -5.90 -13.45 11.24
N ALA A 222 -4.60 -13.41 10.91
CA ALA A 222 -4.15 -13.67 9.55
C ALA A 222 -4.54 -15.11 9.12
N PRO A 223 -5.10 -15.29 7.91
CA PRO A 223 -5.36 -16.62 7.39
C PRO A 223 -4.05 -17.39 7.18
N SER A 224 -4.05 -18.68 7.50
CA SER A 224 -2.91 -19.55 7.23
C SER A 224 -2.79 -19.84 5.73
N ASN A 225 -1.54 -19.93 5.26
CA ASN A 225 -1.23 -20.43 3.93
C ASN A 225 -1.39 -21.95 3.90
N ILE A 226 -1.71 -22.49 2.72
CA ILE A 226 -1.68 -23.94 2.48
C ILE A 226 -0.23 -24.44 2.49
N GLY A 227 -0.01 -25.68 2.94
CA GLY A 227 1.33 -26.27 2.92
C GLY A 227 1.87 -26.36 1.48
N HIS A 228 3.15 -26.06 1.26
CA HIS A 228 3.72 -25.97 -0.09
C HIS A 228 3.60 -27.28 -0.87
N THR A 229 3.84 -28.43 -0.23
CA THR A 229 3.69 -29.75 -0.85
C THR A 229 2.25 -29.98 -1.31
N GLU A 230 1.29 -29.64 -0.47
CA GLU A 230 -0.14 -29.77 -0.77
C GLU A 230 -0.54 -28.83 -1.92
N ALA A 231 -0.04 -27.59 -1.90
CA ALA A 231 -0.29 -26.60 -2.94
C ALA A 231 0.19 -27.08 -4.32
N VAL A 232 1.40 -27.66 -4.36
CA VAL A 232 1.97 -28.24 -5.58
C VAL A 232 1.17 -29.45 -6.03
N SER A 233 0.76 -30.33 -5.12
CA SER A 233 -0.06 -31.50 -5.44
C SER A 233 -1.39 -31.11 -6.10
N GLN A 234 -2.13 -30.19 -5.49
CA GLN A 234 -3.40 -29.72 -6.05
C GLN A 234 -3.23 -29.01 -7.40
N CYS A 235 -2.15 -28.25 -7.57
CA CYS A 235 -1.85 -27.61 -8.85
C CYS A 235 -1.53 -28.65 -9.95
N GLN A 236 -0.80 -29.71 -9.61
CA GLN A 236 -0.52 -30.81 -10.53
C GLN A 236 -1.79 -31.63 -10.87
N GLU A 237 -2.67 -31.86 -9.89
CA GLU A 237 -3.97 -32.51 -10.11
C GLU A 237 -4.88 -31.69 -11.03
N TYR A 238 -4.87 -30.36 -10.89
CA TYR A 238 -5.55 -29.47 -11.81
C TYR A 238 -5.04 -29.65 -13.24
N VAL A 239 -3.72 -29.67 -13.44
CA VAL A 239 -3.14 -29.91 -14.78
C VAL A 239 -3.58 -31.27 -15.34
N ARG A 240 -3.50 -32.34 -14.54
CA ARG A 240 -3.89 -33.70 -14.97
C ARG A 240 -5.36 -33.77 -15.38
N SER A 241 -6.25 -33.10 -14.66
CA SER A 241 -7.69 -33.07 -14.98
C SER A 241 -8.04 -32.28 -16.24
N HIS A 242 -7.16 -31.39 -16.70
CA HIS A 242 -7.38 -30.54 -17.86
C HIS A 242 -6.59 -30.96 -19.11
N ALA A 243 -5.67 -31.93 -18.99
CA ALA A 243 -4.92 -32.46 -20.13
C ALA A 243 -5.75 -33.48 -20.92
N THR A 244 -5.66 -33.45 -22.26
CA THR A 244 -6.30 -34.46 -23.14
C THR A 244 -5.84 -35.88 -22.82
N HIS A 245 -4.55 -36.04 -22.47
CA HIS A 245 -3.96 -37.29 -22.07
C HIS A 245 -3.29 -37.15 -20.70
N ALA A 246 -4.06 -37.27 -19.62
CA ALA A 246 -3.62 -37.08 -18.24
C ALA A 246 -2.36 -37.89 -17.86
N SER A 247 -2.19 -39.10 -18.39
CA SER A 247 -1.03 -39.96 -18.14
C SER A 247 0.27 -39.47 -18.78
N THR A 248 0.18 -38.50 -19.70
CA THR A 248 1.35 -37.90 -20.37
C THR A 248 1.82 -36.62 -19.69
N VAL A 249 1.12 -36.16 -18.65
CA VAL A 249 1.50 -34.95 -17.91
C VAL A 249 2.81 -35.19 -17.17
N ASN A 250 3.84 -34.44 -17.53
CA ASN A 250 5.10 -34.35 -16.82
C ASN A 250 5.24 -32.96 -16.20
N PHE A 251 4.94 -32.85 -14.91
CA PHE A 251 4.95 -31.59 -14.17
C PHE A 251 6.35 -31.29 -13.63
N SER A 252 6.83 -30.06 -13.79
CA SER A 252 8.12 -29.64 -13.26
C SER A 252 8.05 -29.42 -11.74
N HIS A 253 8.91 -30.13 -11.00
CA HIS A 253 8.98 -30.05 -9.54
C HIS A 253 10.21 -29.29 -9.02
N VAL A 254 11.13 -28.88 -9.91
CA VAL A 254 12.43 -28.31 -9.48
C VAL A 254 12.82 -27.08 -10.31
N ALA A 255 13.10 -27.25 -11.61
CA ALA A 255 13.73 -26.19 -12.41
C ALA A 255 12.83 -24.96 -12.61
N ASP A 256 11.55 -25.22 -12.86
CA ASP A 256 10.57 -24.16 -13.19
C ASP A 256 9.56 -23.91 -12.05
N LEU A 257 9.70 -24.61 -10.92
CA LEU A 257 8.74 -24.53 -9.82
C LEU A 257 9.05 -23.33 -8.91
N ARG A 258 8.05 -22.48 -8.70
CA ARG A 258 8.05 -21.44 -7.68
C ARG A 258 6.76 -21.48 -6.87
N VAL A 259 6.90 -21.50 -5.56
CA VAL A 259 5.81 -21.38 -4.60
C VAL A 259 6.01 -20.08 -3.83
N THR A 260 5.00 -19.21 -3.81
CA THR A 260 5.06 -17.90 -3.14
C THR A 260 3.87 -17.73 -2.23
N ASP A 261 4.13 -17.51 -0.95
CA ASP A 261 3.09 -17.18 0.02
C ASP A 261 2.80 -15.68 0.02
N HIS A 262 1.52 -15.36 0.10
CA HIS A 262 1.01 -14.02 0.25
C HIS A 262 0.48 -13.79 1.67
N PRO A 263 0.64 -12.58 2.23
CA PRO A 263 0.20 -12.27 3.59
C PRO A 263 -1.30 -12.47 3.84
N ASN A 264 -2.14 -12.41 2.80
CA ASN A 264 -3.58 -12.71 2.90
C ASN A 264 -3.93 -14.20 3.05
N GLY A 265 -2.93 -15.08 3.14
CA GLY A 265 -3.11 -16.53 3.26
C GLY A 265 -3.23 -17.27 1.94
N ASN A 266 -3.11 -16.57 0.81
CA ASN A 266 -3.03 -17.22 -0.48
C ASN A 266 -1.61 -17.72 -0.77
N THR A 267 -1.51 -18.83 -1.48
CA THR A 267 -0.25 -19.38 -1.98
C THR A 267 -0.34 -19.50 -3.48
N ARG A 268 0.65 -18.95 -4.19
CA ARG A 268 0.75 -19.05 -5.65
C ARG A 268 1.80 -20.10 -6.02
N VAL A 269 1.40 -21.06 -6.83
CA VAL A 269 2.28 -22.04 -7.47
C VAL A 269 2.41 -21.66 -8.94
N THR A 270 3.61 -21.37 -9.41
CA THR A 270 3.92 -21.25 -10.84
C THR A 270 4.87 -22.35 -11.23
N SER A 271 4.59 -23.07 -12.31
CA SER A 271 5.47 -24.10 -12.85
C SER A 271 5.29 -24.24 -14.36
N THR A 272 5.97 -25.22 -14.94
CA THR A 272 5.74 -25.70 -16.30
C THR A 272 5.39 -27.19 -16.29
N PHE A 273 4.79 -27.66 -17.37
CA PHE A 273 4.61 -29.09 -17.61
C PHE A 273 4.64 -29.39 -19.11
N THR A 274 4.93 -30.65 -19.46
CA THR A 274 4.67 -31.15 -20.81
C THR A 274 3.49 -32.10 -20.81
N ALA A 275 2.71 -32.11 -21.89
CA ALA A 275 1.61 -33.04 -22.09
C ALA A 275 1.34 -33.23 -23.58
N LYS A 276 0.76 -34.38 -23.96
CA LYS A 276 0.33 -34.62 -25.33
C LYS A 276 -1.06 -34.07 -25.61
N ASN A 277 -1.22 -33.42 -26.76
CA ASN A 277 -2.52 -32.98 -27.26
C ASN A 277 -3.26 -34.12 -27.99
N GLY A 278 -4.47 -33.84 -28.52
CA GLY A 278 -5.29 -34.80 -29.26
C GLY A 278 -4.68 -35.34 -30.57
N TYR A 279 -3.58 -34.75 -31.04
CA TYR A 279 -2.79 -35.23 -32.19
C TYR A 279 -1.53 -36.00 -31.76
N ASN A 280 -1.41 -36.36 -30.47
CA ASN A 280 -0.27 -37.07 -29.89
C ASN A 280 1.06 -36.29 -29.98
N LEU A 281 1.00 -34.97 -30.19
CA LEU A 281 2.15 -34.06 -30.13
C LEU A 281 2.38 -33.61 -28.69
N GLU A 282 3.61 -33.76 -28.19
CA GLU A 282 4.01 -33.25 -26.89
C GLU A 282 4.31 -31.74 -26.98
N LEU A 283 3.66 -30.97 -26.12
CA LEU A 283 3.80 -29.52 -26.03
C LEU A 283 4.19 -29.12 -24.61
N LYS A 284 4.88 -27.99 -24.47
CA LYS A 284 5.23 -27.40 -23.18
C LYS A 284 4.23 -26.30 -22.83
N TYR A 285 3.84 -26.25 -21.56
CA TYR A 285 2.87 -25.31 -21.02
C TYR A 285 3.39 -24.65 -19.74
N ASN A 286 2.95 -23.42 -19.49
CA ASN A 286 3.04 -22.74 -18.22
C ASN A 286 1.76 -22.99 -17.40
N ILE A 287 1.90 -23.04 -16.08
CA ILE A 287 0.78 -23.12 -15.14
C ILE A 287 0.98 -22.12 -14.00
N SER A 288 -0.07 -21.40 -13.66
CA SER A 288 -0.16 -20.59 -12.44
C SER A 288 -1.42 -20.98 -11.67
N CYS A 289 -1.26 -21.54 -10.47
CA CYS A 289 -2.34 -21.85 -9.54
C CYS A 289 -2.32 -20.88 -8.36
N LEU A 290 -3.49 -20.37 -7.97
CA LEU A 290 -3.72 -19.62 -6.75
C LEU A 290 -4.53 -20.49 -5.80
N LEU A 291 -4.02 -20.71 -4.59
CA LEU A 291 -4.63 -21.55 -3.57
C LEU A 291 -4.74 -20.80 -2.25
N ASN A 292 -5.60 -21.27 -1.35
CA ASN A 292 -5.61 -20.90 0.07
C ASN A 292 -5.72 -22.16 0.94
N SER A 293 -5.89 -21.99 2.26
CA SER A 293 -6.08 -23.10 3.20
C SER A 293 -7.23 -24.07 2.85
N SER A 294 -8.20 -23.63 2.06
CA SER A 294 -9.35 -24.45 1.61
C SER A 294 -9.10 -25.15 0.27
N GLY A 295 -7.98 -24.88 -0.39
CA GLY A 295 -7.57 -25.50 -1.66
C GLY A 295 -7.48 -24.52 -2.83
N LEU A 296 -7.59 -25.06 -4.05
CA LEU A 296 -7.47 -24.32 -5.31
C LEU A 296 -8.58 -23.26 -5.48
N ILE A 297 -8.18 -22.01 -5.71
CA ILE A 297 -9.09 -20.88 -5.98
C ILE A 297 -9.19 -20.62 -7.49
N GLU A 298 -8.04 -20.58 -8.16
CA GLU A 298 -7.91 -20.24 -9.56
C GLU A 298 -6.69 -20.97 -10.15
N ALA A 299 -6.78 -21.37 -11.42
CA ALA A 299 -5.63 -21.85 -12.16
C ALA A 299 -5.70 -21.41 -13.63
N ASN A 300 -4.53 -21.16 -14.21
CA ASN A 300 -4.40 -20.77 -15.60
C ASN A 300 -3.29 -21.58 -16.28
N ILE A 301 -3.63 -22.25 -17.38
CA ILE A 301 -2.71 -22.95 -18.27
C ILE A 301 -2.54 -22.10 -19.53
N SER A 302 -1.29 -21.90 -19.97
CA SER A 302 -0.96 -21.28 -21.24
C SER A 302 0.15 -22.05 -21.94
N GLU A 303 0.18 -22.05 -23.27
CA GLU A 303 1.29 -22.65 -24.03
C GLU A 303 2.58 -21.88 -23.76
N ALA A 304 3.69 -22.59 -23.58
CA ALA A 304 5.00 -21.98 -23.41
C ALA A 304 5.56 -21.57 -24.79
N GLN A 305 6.05 -20.33 -24.87
CA GLN A 305 6.78 -19.84 -26.04
C GLN A 305 8.18 -20.44 -26.12
#